data_AF-A0A7W6GG85-F1
#
_entry.id   AF-A0A7W6GG85-F1
#
_cell.length_a   1.000
_cell.length_b   1.000
_cell.length_c   1.000
_cell.angle_alpha   90.00
_cell.angle_beta   90.00
_cell.angle_gamma   90.00
#
_symmetry.space_group_name_H-M   'P 1'
#
loop_
_entity.id
_entity.type
_entity.pdbx_description
1 polymer ?
#
loop_
_entity_poly.entity_id
_entity_poly.type
_entity_poly.pdbx_seq_one_letter_code
_entity_poly.pdbx_strand_id
1 'polypeptide(L)'
;MLNFSDDELRLVGRSLSEVGVDKPIGYLPLYTLEAMGEHGKLLGEDAMRQGLVAVSFGPDECCIKSGAFYVYDREALAKLLEQHAEALSAAHMTADPDKFIAEIAAHWLDVTHPLTPLIAAAFGEHPLT
;
A
#
# COMPACT_ATOMS: atom_id res chain seq x y z
N MET A 1 14.42 -6.20 -19.39
CA MET A 1 14.76 -6.25 -17.95
C MET A 1 15.00 -4.80 -17.54
N LEU A 2 14.15 -4.25 -16.67
CA LEU A 2 14.40 -2.91 -16.10
C LEU A 2 15.61 -3.04 -15.17
N ASN A 3 16.60 -2.18 -15.33
CA ASN A 3 17.83 -2.22 -14.54
C ASN A 3 17.83 -1.00 -13.63
N PHE A 4 17.38 -1.17 -12.38
CA PHE A 4 17.43 -0.11 -11.37
C PHE A 4 18.85 -0.02 -10.80
N SER A 5 19.29 1.20 -10.48
CA SER A 5 20.45 1.45 -9.64
C SER A 5 20.13 1.17 -8.17
N ASP A 6 21.17 0.96 -7.35
CA ASP A 6 21.01 0.74 -5.91
C ASP A 6 20.29 1.90 -5.21
N ASP A 7 20.49 3.14 -5.68
CA ASP A 7 19.82 4.32 -5.13
C ASP A 7 18.33 4.34 -5.50
N GLU A 8 17.97 3.93 -6.72
CA GLU A 8 16.57 3.76 -7.11
C GLU A 8 15.89 2.67 -6.29
N LEU A 9 16.56 1.53 -6.08
CA LEU A 9 16.05 0.43 -5.25
C LEU A 9 15.84 0.85 -3.79
N ARG A 10 16.76 1.62 -3.22
CA ARG A 10 16.60 2.21 -1.88
C ARG A 10 15.44 3.19 -1.83
N LEU A 11 15.30 4.04 -2.84
CA LEU A 11 14.25 5.04 -2.89
C LEU A 11 12.87 4.39 -2.95
N VAL A 12 12.69 3.36 -3.79
CA VAL A 12 11.41 2.62 -3.86
C VAL A 12 11.17 1.79 -2.59
N GLY A 13 12.22 1.26 -1.96
CA GLY A 13 12.13 0.54 -0.68
C GLY A 13 11.50 1.36 0.45
N ARG A 14 11.63 2.69 0.42
CA ARG A 14 10.97 3.61 1.38
C ARG A 14 9.44 3.51 1.35
N SER A 15 8.85 3.06 0.24
CA SER A 15 7.43 2.76 0.17
C SER A 15 7.01 1.78 1.27
N LEU A 16 7.82 0.74 1.50
CA LEU A 16 7.55 -0.31 2.49
C LEU A 16 8.12 0.01 3.87
N SER A 17 9.32 0.60 3.95
CA SER A 17 10.02 0.79 5.23
C SER A 17 9.50 1.96 6.07
N GLU A 18 8.72 2.87 5.47
CA GLU A 18 8.14 4.04 6.16
C GLU A 18 6.71 3.81 6.63
N VAL A 19 6.18 2.59 6.46
CA VAL A 19 4.82 2.27 6.89
C VAL A 19 4.70 2.39 8.41
N GLY A 20 3.65 3.06 8.86
CA GLY A 20 3.35 3.28 10.27
C GLY A 20 2.18 4.25 10.44
N VAL A 21 2.11 4.92 11.58
CA VAL A 21 0.95 5.75 11.97
C VAL A 21 0.61 6.85 10.95
N ASP A 22 1.61 7.57 10.44
CA ASP A 22 1.41 8.70 9.52
C ASP A 22 1.30 8.27 8.04
N LYS A 23 1.74 7.03 7.74
CA LYS A 23 1.68 6.40 6.43
C LYS A 23 1.20 4.95 6.59
N PRO A 24 -0.11 4.73 6.75
CA PRO A 24 -0.63 3.39 7.04
C PRO A 24 -0.37 2.34 5.97
N ILE A 25 -0.13 2.72 4.71
CA ILE A 25 0.02 1.80 3.58
C ILE A 25 1.29 2.11 2.77
N GLY A 26 1.98 1.05 2.37
CA GLY A 26 3.05 1.04 1.39
C GLY A 26 2.85 -0.09 0.38
N TYR A 27 3.26 0.12 -0.86
CA TYR A 27 3.26 -0.96 -1.85
C TYR A 27 4.42 -0.89 -2.82
N LEU A 28 4.76 -2.04 -3.40
CA LEU A 28 5.62 -2.16 -4.57
C LEU A 28 5.04 -3.17 -5.55
N PRO A 29 5.11 -2.92 -6.88
CA PRO A 29 4.89 -3.96 -7.88
C PRO A 29 5.79 -5.17 -7.64
N LEU A 30 5.29 -6.39 -7.87
CA LEU A 30 6.09 -7.60 -7.63
C LEU A 30 7.38 -7.64 -8.48
N TYR A 31 7.35 -7.11 -9.71
CA TYR A 31 8.57 -7.04 -10.53
C TYR A 31 9.65 -6.13 -9.91
N THR A 32 9.25 -5.10 -9.17
CA THR A 32 10.18 -4.22 -8.45
C THR A 32 10.78 -4.97 -7.27
N LEU A 33 9.96 -5.70 -6.52
CA LEU A 33 10.42 -6.53 -5.40
C LEU A 33 11.40 -7.62 -5.87
N GLU A 34 11.13 -8.24 -7.03
CA GLU A 34 12.02 -9.21 -7.68
C GLU A 34 13.37 -8.58 -8.06
N ALA A 35 13.35 -7.37 -8.61
CA ALA A 35 14.57 -6.63 -8.97
C ALA A 35 15.43 -6.26 -7.74
N MET A 36 14.83 -6.17 -6.55
CA MET A 36 15.53 -5.94 -5.28
C MET A 36 16.21 -7.20 -4.71
N GLY A 37 15.90 -8.39 -5.24
CA GLY A 37 16.46 -9.66 -4.76
C GLY A 37 16.22 -9.87 -3.26
N GLU A 38 17.29 -10.25 -2.54
CA GLU A 38 17.23 -10.53 -1.09
C GLU A 38 16.77 -9.31 -0.27
N HIS A 39 17.08 -8.09 -0.71
CA HIS A 39 16.68 -6.89 0.00
C HIS A 39 15.16 -6.72 0.04
N GLY A 40 14.46 -7.02 -1.06
CA GLY A 40 13.00 -6.96 -1.11
C GLY A 40 12.34 -7.94 -0.14
N LYS A 41 12.89 -9.16 -0.04
CA LYS A 41 12.44 -10.16 0.94
C LYS A 41 12.64 -9.68 2.38
N LEU A 42 13.80 -9.11 2.68
CA LEU A 42 14.11 -8.61 4.03
C LEU A 42 13.16 -7.48 4.46
N LEU A 43 12.77 -6.59 3.55
CA LEU A 43 11.81 -5.53 3.86
C LEU A 43 10.45 -6.08 4.32
N GLY A 44 9.94 -7.13 3.66
CA GLY A 44 8.70 -7.78 4.07
C GLY A 44 8.82 -8.49 5.43
N GLU A 45 9.94 -9.17 5.67
CA GLU A 45 10.21 -9.81 6.96
C GLU A 45 10.38 -8.79 8.09
N ASP A 46 11.06 -7.67 7.84
CA ASP A 46 11.23 -6.57 8.79
C ASP A 46 9.89 -5.93 9.16
N ALA A 47 9.03 -5.67 8.17
CA ALA A 47 7.69 -5.15 8.42
C ALA A 47 6.88 -6.09 9.34
N MET A 48 6.87 -7.39 9.05
CA MET A 48 6.19 -8.37 9.91
C MET A 48 6.80 -8.44 11.32
N ARG A 49 8.14 -8.32 11.46
CA ARG A 49 8.81 -8.25 12.78
C ARG A 49 8.39 -7.02 13.58
N GLN A 50 8.01 -5.93 12.91
CA GLN A 50 7.52 -4.71 13.53
C GLN A 50 6.01 -4.77 13.86
N GLY A 51 5.34 -5.89 13.58
CA GLY A 51 3.90 -6.07 13.83
C GLY A 51 3.01 -5.55 12.70
N LEU A 52 3.59 -5.15 11.56
CA LEU A 52 2.84 -4.77 10.37
C LEU A 52 2.34 -6.01 9.63
N VAL A 53 1.38 -5.80 8.73
CA VAL A 53 0.86 -6.84 7.85
C VAL A 53 1.52 -6.73 6.48
N ALA A 54 1.90 -7.87 5.90
CA ALA A 54 2.46 -7.98 4.56
C ALA A 54 1.62 -8.95 3.72
N VAL A 55 1.22 -8.56 2.52
CA VAL A 55 0.39 -9.38 1.61
C VAL A 55 0.77 -9.18 0.15
N SER A 56 0.75 -10.26 -0.63
CA SER A 56 0.95 -10.23 -2.07
C SER A 56 -0.38 -10.49 -2.78
N PHE A 57 -0.66 -9.71 -3.81
CA PHE A 57 -1.74 -9.97 -4.77
C PHE A 57 -1.12 -10.29 -6.12
N GLY A 58 -1.52 -11.41 -6.71
CA GLY A 58 -1.04 -11.83 -8.02
C GLY A 58 -1.61 -10.96 -9.17
N PRO A 59 -1.16 -11.18 -10.41
CA PRO A 59 -1.67 -10.49 -11.60
C PRO A 59 -3.19 -10.60 -11.79
N ASP A 60 -3.82 -11.69 -11.32
CA ASP A 60 -5.26 -11.93 -11.46
C ASP A 60 -6.08 -11.26 -10.34
N GLU A 61 -5.42 -10.76 -9.30
CA GLU A 61 -6.03 -10.17 -8.10
C GLU A 61 -5.74 -8.67 -7.98
N CYS A 62 -4.91 -8.11 -8.87
CA CYS A 62 -4.42 -6.74 -8.81
C CYS A 62 -4.49 -6.07 -10.18
N CYS A 63 -4.76 -4.76 -10.20
CA CYS A 63 -4.75 -3.95 -11.43
C CYS A 63 -3.34 -3.74 -12.02
N ILE A 64 -2.29 -4.10 -11.28
CA ILE A 64 -0.90 -4.05 -11.74
C ILE A 64 -0.56 -5.38 -12.42
N LYS A 65 -0.05 -5.33 -13.66
CA LYS A 65 0.23 -6.54 -14.48
C LYS A 65 1.13 -7.57 -13.81
N SER A 66 2.07 -7.15 -12.97
CA SER A 66 2.95 -8.06 -12.23
C SER A 66 2.32 -8.60 -10.95
N GLY A 67 1.19 -8.06 -10.51
CA GLY A 67 0.77 -8.08 -9.12
C GLY A 67 1.50 -7.03 -8.29
N ALA A 68 1.16 -6.95 -7.01
CA ALA A 68 1.77 -6.03 -6.05
C ALA A 68 1.90 -6.65 -4.66
N PHE A 69 2.93 -6.20 -3.95
CA PHE A 69 3.19 -6.47 -2.55
C PHE A 69 2.82 -5.25 -1.72
N TYR A 70 1.97 -5.43 -0.72
CA TYR A 70 1.53 -4.39 0.20
C TYR A 70 2.08 -4.66 1.60
N VAL A 71 2.47 -3.58 2.26
CA VAL A 71 2.74 -3.54 3.71
C VAL A 71 1.81 -2.50 4.31
N TYR A 72 1.16 -2.81 5.42
CA TYR A 72 0.29 -1.85 6.09
C TYR A 72 0.26 -2.02 7.61
N ASP A 73 0.08 -0.90 8.31
CA ASP A 73 -0.24 -0.85 9.73
C ASP A 73 -1.76 -1.02 9.89
N ARG A 74 -2.19 -2.21 10.32
CA ARG A 74 -3.61 -2.54 10.45
C ARG A 74 -4.34 -1.62 11.44
N GLU A 75 -3.69 -1.22 12.54
CA GLU A 75 -4.33 -0.39 13.56
C GLU A 75 -4.42 1.07 13.09
N ALA A 76 -3.35 1.61 12.52
CA ALA A 76 -3.37 2.96 11.97
C ALA A 76 -4.37 3.08 10.80
N LEU A 77 -4.42 2.08 9.92
CA LEU A 77 -5.37 2.04 8.82
C LEU A 77 -6.80 1.95 9.34
N ALA A 78 -7.09 1.09 10.32
CA ALA A 78 -8.43 0.99 10.93
C ALA A 78 -8.91 2.35 11.47
N LYS A 79 -8.07 3.06 12.23
CA LYS A 79 -8.40 4.39 12.77
C LYS A 79 -8.70 5.39 11.65
N LEU A 80 -7.88 5.39 10.60
CA LEU A 80 -8.07 6.28 9.45
C LEU A 80 -9.38 5.98 8.71
N LEU A 81 -9.69 4.70 8.48
CA LEU A 81 -10.93 4.26 7.83
C LEU A 81 -12.16 4.60 8.69
N GLU A 82 -12.10 4.39 10.01
CA GLU A 82 -13.18 4.73 10.94
C GLU A 82 -13.51 6.23 10.92
N GLN A 83 -12.48 7.10 10.87
CA GLN A 83 -12.66 8.55 10.74
C GLN A 83 -13.38 8.97 9.44
N HIS A 84 -13.36 8.11 8.42
CA HIS A 84 -13.94 8.35 7.10
C HIS A 84 -15.09 7.38 6.78
N ALA A 85 -15.69 6.75 7.79
CA ALA A 85 -16.70 5.71 7.62
C ALA A 85 -17.90 6.15 6.76
N GLU A 86 -18.35 7.41 6.88
CA GLU A 86 -19.43 7.95 6.04
C GLU A 86 -19.05 8.01 4.57
N ALA A 87 -17.83 8.45 4.25
CA ALA A 87 -17.33 8.52 2.88
C ALA A 87 -17.14 7.12 2.28
N LEU A 88 -16.60 6.18 3.06
CA LEU A 88 -16.48 4.77 2.68
C LEU A 88 -17.86 4.17 2.38
N SER A 89 -18.84 4.39 3.26
CA SER A 89 -20.20 3.91 3.06
C SER A 89 -20.85 4.50 1.81
N ALA A 90 -20.66 5.79 1.53
CA ALA A 90 -21.19 6.44 0.33
C ALA A 90 -20.54 5.90 -0.96
N ALA A 91 -19.27 5.51 -0.88
CA ALA A 91 -18.53 4.87 -1.97
C ALA A 91 -18.72 3.34 -2.05
N HIS A 92 -19.54 2.75 -1.18
CA HIS A 92 -19.73 1.29 -1.06
C HIS A 92 -18.44 0.51 -0.81
N MET A 93 -17.48 1.12 -0.13
CA MET A 93 -16.21 0.50 0.26
C MET A 93 -16.22 0.09 1.74
N THR A 94 -15.39 -0.89 2.06
CA THR A 94 -15.28 -1.42 3.41
C THR A 94 -14.38 -0.58 4.33
N ALA A 95 -14.70 -0.54 5.62
CA ALA A 95 -13.83 0.01 6.67
C ALA A 95 -12.94 -1.05 7.35
N ASP A 96 -13.01 -2.31 6.89
CA ASP A 96 -12.12 -3.38 7.33
C ASP A 96 -10.76 -3.22 6.62
N PRO A 97 -9.63 -3.08 7.35
CA PRO A 97 -8.33 -2.82 6.73
C PRO A 97 -7.91 -3.86 5.70
N ASP A 98 -8.11 -5.15 5.99
CA ASP A 98 -7.62 -6.24 5.15
C ASP A 98 -8.43 -6.29 3.84
N LYS A 99 -9.75 -6.12 3.92
CA LYS A 99 -10.62 -6.04 2.75
C LYS A 99 -10.40 -4.76 1.96
N PHE A 100 -10.16 -3.64 2.63
CA PHE A 100 -9.87 -2.36 1.98
C PHE A 100 -8.59 -2.46 1.12
N ILE A 101 -7.53 -3.08 1.65
CA ILE A 101 -6.29 -3.36 0.91
C ILE A 101 -6.57 -4.22 -0.32
N ALA A 102 -7.38 -5.27 -0.20
CA ALA A 102 -7.75 -6.11 -1.33
C ALA A 102 -8.56 -5.34 -2.39
N GLU A 103 -9.51 -4.49 -1.98
CA GLU A 103 -10.32 -3.66 -2.88
C GLU A 103 -9.45 -2.66 -3.67
N ILE A 104 -8.55 -1.93 -3.01
CA ILE A 104 -7.67 -0.96 -3.69
C ILE A 104 -6.59 -1.63 -4.54
N ALA A 105 -6.19 -2.86 -4.20
CA ALA A 105 -5.28 -3.64 -5.05
C ALA A 105 -5.97 -4.07 -6.35
N ALA A 106 -7.22 -4.52 -6.26
CA ALA A 106 -8.00 -5.04 -7.39
C ALA A 106 -8.51 -3.93 -8.33
N HIS A 107 -8.78 -2.73 -7.80
CA HIS A 107 -9.46 -1.67 -8.54
C HIS A 107 -8.62 -0.40 -8.67
N TRP A 108 -8.49 0.08 -9.91
CA TRP A 108 -7.97 1.42 -10.15
C TRP A 108 -9.02 2.44 -9.76
N LEU A 109 -8.76 3.23 -8.72
CA LEU A 109 -9.63 4.34 -8.35
C LEU A 109 -9.24 5.57 -9.17
N ASP A 110 -10.23 6.15 -9.85
CA ASP A 110 -10.03 7.37 -10.63
C ASP A 110 -9.60 8.54 -9.74
N VAL A 111 -8.83 9.48 -10.26
CA VAL A 111 -8.37 10.66 -9.50
C VAL A 111 -9.53 11.53 -8.98
N THR A 112 -10.69 11.46 -9.64
CA THR A 112 -11.94 12.13 -9.23
C THR A 112 -12.76 11.34 -8.21
N HIS A 113 -12.29 10.15 -7.80
CA HIS A 113 -13.02 9.32 -6.84
C HIS A 113 -13.17 10.04 -5.49
N PRO A 114 -14.34 10.00 -4.84
CA PRO A 114 -14.56 10.69 -3.56
C PRO A 114 -13.59 10.29 -2.43
N LEU A 115 -12.99 9.11 -2.53
CA LEU A 115 -12.01 8.60 -1.57
C LEU A 115 -10.55 8.91 -1.91
N THR A 116 -10.26 9.61 -3.01
CA THR A 116 -8.89 10.00 -3.37
C THR A 116 -8.16 10.68 -2.20
N PRO A 117 -8.77 11.60 -1.41
CA PRO A 117 -8.10 12.20 -0.26
C PRO A 117 -7.77 11.20 0.86
N LEU A 118 -8.65 10.23 1.10
CA LEU A 118 -8.44 9.16 2.09
C LEU A 118 -7.28 8.25 1.66
N ILE A 119 -7.24 7.87 0.39
CA ILE A 119 -6.19 7.01 -0.16
C ILE A 119 -4.85 7.73 -0.13
N ALA A 120 -4.82 9.01 -0.53
CA ALA A 120 -3.62 9.85 -0.43
C ALA A 120 -3.11 9.88 1.02
N ALA A 121 -3.98 10.17 2.00
CA ALA A 121 -3.62 10.16 3.41
C ALA A 121 -3.09 8.79 3.87
N ALA A 122 -3.69 7.68 3.40
CA ALA A 122 -3.25 6.33 3.74
C ALA A 122 -1.84 6.01 3.20
N PHE A 123 -1.44 6.63 2.09
CA PHE A 123 -0.08 6.54 1.53
C PHE A 123 0.88 7.61 2.05
N GLY A 124 0.47 8.41 3.04
CA GLY A 124 1.28 9.51 3.58
C GLY A 124 1.39 10.71 2.63
N GLU A 125 0.53 10.76 1.62
CA GLU A 125 0.39 11.89 0.71
C GLU A 125 -0.58 12.89 1.33
N HIS A 126 -0.04 13.91 1.99
CA HIS A 126 -0.86 15.03 2.44
C HIS A 126 -1.10 15.98 1.25
N PRO A 127 -2.32 16.52 1.07
CA PRO A 127 -2.49 17.63 0.16
C PRO A 127 -1.53 18.75 0.57
N LEU A 128 -0.82 19.32 -0.41
CA LEU A 128 -0.06 20.56 -0.23
C LEU A 128 -1.02 21.57 0.41
N THR A 129 -0.75 21.91 1.67
CA THR A 129 -1.46 22.98 2.39
C THR A 129 -1.07 24.33 1.84
#